data_AF-A0A8X7VEZ4-F1
#
_entry.id   AF-A0A8X7VEZ4-F1
#
_cell.length_a   1.000
_cell.length_b   1.000
_cell.length_c   1.000
_cell.angle_alpha   90.00
_cell.angle_beta   90.00
_cell.angle_gamma   90.00
#
_symmetry.space_group_name_H-M   'P 1'
#
loop_
_entity.id
_entity.type
_entity.pdbx_description
1 polymer ?
#
loop_
_entity_poly.entity_id
_entity_poly.type
_entity_poly.pdbx_seq_one_letter_code
_entity_poly.pdbx_strand_id
1 'polypeptide(L)'
;MLKGSVKDESRVYEARGRHLFRGEADYSFVFQDYNCTVEFFVSPFLVQESEIVDKMGTKKETLRLDLVGKSSEQYKGADIIVFNTGHWWTHEKTSKGEDYYQEGSNVYHELAVLEAFRKALTTWGRWVEKNVNPEKSLVFFRAFLPHISVDLLCSGGQWNSGGACDSEIEPIKNETYLTPYPPKMKVLESVLKGMTTPVTYLNITRLTDYRKDGHPSVYRKQSLSDKEKKTPLLYQDCSHWCLPGVPDSWNEILYAELLVKLNQLG
;
A
#
# COMPACT_ATOMS: atom_id res chain seq x y z
N MET A 1 8.08 -13.34 11.58
CA MET A 1 9.46 -12.95 11.23
C MET A 1 10.08 -11.98 12.23
N LEU A 2 9.39 -10.95 12.75
CA LEU A 2 10.03 -10.03 13.72
C LEU A 2 10.21 -10.57 15.14
N LYS A 3 9.54 -11.64 15.56
CA LYS A 3 9.79 -12.26 16.88
C LYS A 3 11.13 -12.99 16.97
N GLY A 4 11.64 -13.51 15.85
CA GLY A 4 12.89 -14.27 15.83
C GLY A 4 14.16 -13.40 15.98
N SER A 5 14.03 -12.07 16.01
CA SER A 5 15.17 -11.15 16.20
C SER A 5 15.49 -10.86 17.67
N VAL A 6 14.62 -11.26 18.60
CA VAL A 6 14.83 -11.11 20.04
C VAL A 6 15.17 -12.46 20.68
N LYS A 7 15.99 -12.44 21.73
CA LYS A 7 16.34 -13.65 22.48
C LYS A 7 15.15 -14.20 23.27
N ASP A 8 14.26 -13.32 23.72
CA ASP A 8 13.05 -13.64 24.46
C ASP A 8 11.82 -13.10 23.69
N GLU A 9 11.10 -14.00 23.01
CA GLU A 9 9.93 -13.64 22.21
C GLU A 9 8.75 -13.12 23.04
N SER A 10 8.73 -13.34 24.36
CA SER A 10 7.68 -12.80 25.24
C SER A 10 7.76 -11.28 25.36
N ARG A 11 8.94 -10.70 25.08
CA ARG A 11 9.21 -9.26 25.10
C ARG A 11 8.83 -8.56 23.79
N VAL A 12 8.20 -9.29 22.87
CA VAL A 12 7.57 -8.77 21.66
C VAL A 12 6.08 -9.11 21.66
N TYR A 13 5.27 -8.08 21.87
CA TYR A 13 3.82 -8.21 22.03
C TYR A 13 3.08 -7.09 21.31
N GLU A 14 1.81 -7.34 20.96
CA GLU A 14 0.94 -6.32 20.41
C GLU A 14 0.40 -5.45 21.56
N ALA A 15 0.43 -4.12 21.39
CA ALA A 15 0.20 -3.16 22.46
C ALA A 15 -1.18 -3.26 23.12
N ARG A 16 -2.19 -3.78 22.41
CA ARG A 16 -3.56 -4.00 22.91
C ARG A 16 -3.84 -5.47 23.26
N GLY A 17 -2.83 -6.34 23.20
CA GLY A 17 -2.96 -7.77 23.48
C GLY A 17 -3.75 -8.55 22.42
N ARG A 18 -3.88 -8.03 21.19
CA ARG A 18 -4.63 -8.71 20.12
C ARG A 18 -3.80 -9.85 19.50
N HIS A 19 -4.49 -10.94 19.15
CA HIS A 19 -3.91 -12.11 18.48
C HIS A 19 -4.50 -12.37 17.08
N LEU A 20 -5.69 -11.82 16.81
CA LEU A 20 -6.27 -11.79 15.47
C LEU A 20 -6.14 -10.37 14.92
N PHE A 21 -5.52 -10.30 13.74
CA PHE A 21 -5.25 -9.02 13.09
C PHE A 21 -6.23 -8.77 11.94
N ARG A 22 -6.84 -9.80 11.35
CA ARG A 22 -7.63 -9.62 10.13
C ARG A 22 -8.81 -8.64 10.32
N GLY A 23 -8.73 -7.48 9.68
CA GLY A 23 -9.81 -6.48 9.62
C GLY A 23 -9.66 -5.30 10.59
N GLU A 24 -8.59 -5.24 11.38
CA GLU A 24 -8.36 -4.08 12.25
C GLU A 24 -7.78 -2.90 11.45
N ALA A 25 -8.15 -1.69 11.89
CA ALA A 25 -7.69 -0.44 11.29
C ALA A 25 -6.22 -0.11 11.60
N ASP A 26 -5.67 -0.70 12.67
CA ASP A 26 -4.30 -0.44 13.12
C ASP A 26 -3.72 -1.62 13.92
N TYR A 27 -2.39 -1.80 13.85
CA TYR A 27 -1.60 -2.71 14.70
C TYR A 27 -0.40 -1.97 15.29
N SER A 28 -0.03 -2.26 16.52
CA SER A 28 1.16 -1.71 17.17
C SER A 28 1.91 -2.81 17.91
N PHE A 29 3.12 -3.13 17.47
CA PHE A 29 3.99 -4.13 18.09
C PHE A 29 5.09 -3.46 18.89
N VAL A 30 5.22 -3.85 20.15
CA VAL A 30 6.23 -3.32 21.07
C VAL A 30 7.42 -4.27 21.13
N PHE A 31 8.62 -3.72 20.93
CA PHE A 31 9.91 -4.40 21.10
C PHE A 31 10.57 -3.83 22.35
N GLN A 32 10.29 -4.45 23.49
CA GLN A 32 10.67 -3.90 24.79
C GLN A 32 12.20 -3.77 24.96
N ASP A 33 12.98 -4.70 24.42
CA ASP A 33 14.45 -4.67 24.48
C ASP A 33 15.08 -3.48 23.79
N TYR A 34 14.39 -2.94 22.79
CA TYR A 34 14.89 -1.86 21.95
C TYR A 34 14.18 -0.53 22.22
N ASN A 35 13.23 -0.51 23.17
CA ASN A 35 12.32 0.62 23.37
C ASN A 35 11.74 1.14 22.04
N CYS A 36 11.31 0.20 21.19
CA CYS A 36 10.89 0.47 19.83
C CYS A 36 9.46 -0.03 19.63
N THR A 37 8.65 0.73 18.90
CA THR A 37 7.33 0.31 18.45
C THR A 37 7.27 0.29 16.94
N VAL A 38 6.59 -0.71 16.39
CA VAL A 38 6.32 -0.83 14.95
C VAL A 38 4.82 -0.82 14.76
N GLU A 39 4.34 0.23 14.11
CA GLU A 39 2.91 0.48 13.94
C GLU A 39 2.51 0.42 12.47
N PHE A 40 1.31 -0.09 12.22
CA PHE A 40 0.71 -0.16 10.90
C PHE A 40 -0.69 0.42 10.95
N PHE A 41 -0.98 1.34 10.04
CA PHE A 41 -2.28 1.98 9.92
C PHE A 41 -2.87 1.70 8.53
N VAL A 42 -4.08 1.14 8.51
CA VAL A 42 -4.79 0.89 7.26
C VAL A 42 -5.34 2.22 6.73
N SER A 43 -4.74 2.71 5.64
CA SER A 43 -5.25 3.86 4.89
C SER A 43 -4.96 3.66 3.40
N PRO A 44 -5.80 2.88 2.69
CA PRO A 44 -5.51 2.44 1.32
C PRO A 44 -5.29 3.59 0.34
N PHE A 45 -5.95 4.73 0.59
CA PHE A 45 -5.90 5.93 -0.24
C PHE A 45 -5.05 7.07 0.34
N LEU A 46 -4.53 6.94 1.58
CA LEU A 46 -3.95 8.02 2.41
C LEU A 46 -4.90 9.17 2.76
N VAL A 47 -5.87 9.44 1.90
CA VAL A 47 -6.95 10.40 2.10
C VAL A 47 -8.18 9.77 2.74
N GLN A 48 -9.11 10.61 3.19
CA GLN A 48 -10.19 10.19 4.08
C GLN A 48 -11.39 9.59 3.34
N GLU A 49 -11.74 8.36 3.68
CA GLU A 49 -13.04 7.77 3.34
C GLU A 49 -14.16 8.45 4.14
N SER A 50 -15.29 8.71 3.47
CA SER A 50 -16.43 9.47 3.99
C SER A 50 -17.73 8.90 3.44
N GLU A 51 -18.86 9.38 3.98
CA GLU A 51 -20.18 9.10 3.47
C GLU A 51 -20.94 10.41 3.28
N ILE A 52 -21.76 10.50 2.24
CA ILE A 52 -22.76 11.55 2.06
C ILE A 52 -24.16 10.92 2.03
N VAL A 53 -25.17 11.72 2.34
CA VAL A 53 -26.57 11.35 2.18
C VAL A 53 -27.10 12.07 0.95
N ASP A 54 -27.59 11.33 -0.03
CA ASP A 54 -28.20 11.91 -1.22
C ASP A 54 -29.57 12.55 -0.91
N LYS A 55 -30.17 13.20 -1.91
CA LYS A 55 -31.48 13.85 -1.76
C LYS A 55 -32.62 12.86 -1.47
N MET A 56 -32.41 11.57 -1.71
CA MET A 56 -33.38 10.50 -1.46
C MET A 56 -33.16 9.82 -0.09
N GLY A 57 -32.18 10.27 0.69
CA GLY A 57 -31.85 9.70 1.99
C GLY A 57 -30.91 8.49 1.92
N THR A 58 -30.40 8.14 0.73
CA THR A 58 -29.47 7.03 0.54
C THR A 58 -28.07 7.45 0.95
N LYS A 59 -27.40 6.61 1.75
CA LYS A 59 -25.98 6.78 2.05
C LYS A 59 -25.13 6.35 0.85
N LYS A 60 -24.21 7.22 0.45
CA LYS A 60 -23.23 6.97 -0.61
C LYS A 60 -21.83 7.19 -0.06
N GLU A 61 -20.98 6.19 -0.21
CA GLU A 61 -19.57 6.29 0.14
C GLU A 61 -18.85 7.26 -0.81
N THR A 62 -17.98 8.08 -0.25
CA THR A 62 -17.16 9.04 -0.98
C THR A 62 -15.72 9.04 -0.46
N LEU A 63 -14.80 9.52 -1.29
CA LEU A 63 -13.40 9.70 -0.92
C LEU A 63 -13.05 11.19 -0.93
N ARG A 64 -12.75 11.73 0.26
CA ARG A 64 -12.35 13.13 0.46
C ARG A 64 -10.91 13.34 0.00
N LEU A 65 -10.72 13.84 -1.22
CA LEU A 65 -9.40 14.07 -1.79
C LEU A 65 -8.65 15.23 -1.12
N ASP A 66 -9.37 16.08 -0.38
CA ASP A 66 -8.87 17.28 0.30
C ASP A 66 -8.53 17.06 1.78
N LEU A 67 -8.75 15.86 2.32
CA LEU A 67 -8.45 15.51 3.71
C LEU A 67 -7.61 14.23 3.80
N VAL A 68 -6.57 14.24 4.61
CA VAL A 68 -5.84 13.00 4.97
C VAL A 68 -6.66 12.12 5.92
N GLY A 69 -6.37 10.82 5.92
CA GLY A 69 -7.04 9.86 6.79
C GLY A 69 -6.95 10.24 8.28
N LYS A 70 -7.98 9.89 9.05
CA LYS A 70 -8.12 10.23 10.48
C LYS A 70 -6.98 9.70 11.36
N SER A 71 -6.32 8.61 10.95
CA SER A 71 -5.18 8.04 11.65
C SER A 71 -3.92 8.92 11.59
N SER A 72 -3.89 9.94 10.72
CA SER A 72 -2.76 10.85 10.57
C SER A 72 -2.32 11.55 11.85
N GLU A 73 -3.26 11.85 12.74
CA GLU A 73 -2.94 12.43 14.05
C GLU A 73 -2.14 11.51 14.96
N GLN A 74 -2.22 10.18 14.74
CA GLN A 74 -1.56 9.18 15.57
C GLN A 74 -0.10 8.98 15.17
N TYR A 75 0.22 9.02 13.87
CA TYR A 75 1.56 8.72 13.37
C TYR A 75 2.40 9.96 13.02
N LYS A 76 1.85 11.18 13.08
CA LYS A 76 2.58 12.41 12.70
C LYS A 76 3.86 12.68 13.49
N GLY A 77 3.96 12.11 14.69
CA GLY A 77 5.12 12.28 15.58
C GLY A 77 6.11 11.12 15.57
N ALA A 78 5.95 10.13 14.69
CA ALA A 78 6.85 8.97 14.64
C ALA A 78 8.24 9.35 14.10
N ASP A 79 9.28 8.66 14.57
CA ASP A 79 10.66 8.87 14.13
C ASP A 79 10.89 8.41 12.67
N ILE A 80 10.16 7.38 12.24
CA ILE A 80 10.21 6.83 10.88
C ILE A 80 8.78 6.64 10.40
N ILE A 81 8.44 7.23 9.26
CA ILE A 81 7.11 7.09 8.65
C ILE A 81 7.26 6.55 7.23
N VAL A 82 6.63 5.39 6.96
CA VAL A 82 6.66 4.76 5.62
C VAL A 82 5.25 4.76 5.03
N PHE A 83 5.04 5.62 4.04
CA PHE A 83 3.77 5.68 3.30
C PHE A 83 3.78 4.72 2.11
N ASN A 84 2.61 4.19 1.76
CA ASN A 84 2.36 3.57 0.47
C ASN A 84 0.91 3.83 0.06
N THR A 85 0.67 3.90 -1.25
CA THR A 85 -0.69 3.81 -1.80
C THR A 85 -0.61 3.49 -3.29
N GLY A 86 -1.66 2.92 -3.86
CA GLY A 86 -1.75 2.64 -5.29
C GLY A 86 -2.67 1.49 -5.63
N HIS A 87 -2.66 0.41 -4.84
CA HIS A 87 -3.39 -0.81 -5.14
C HIS A 87 -4.90 -0.61 -5.26
N TRP A 88 -5.48 0.25 -4.44
CA TRP A 88 -6.92 0.49 -4.45
C TRP A 88 -7.35 1.57 -5.45
N TRP A 89 -6.41 2.22 -6.13
CA TRP A 89 -6.71 3.21 -7.16
C TRP A 89 -6.98 2.54 -8.52
N THR A 90 -8.05 1.74 -8.58
CA THR A 90 -8.58 1.13 -9.82
C THR A 90 -10.01 1.58 -10.07
N HIS A 91 -10.46 1.52 -11.32
CA HIS A 91 -11.83 1.94 -11.66
C HIS A 91 -12.88 1.20 -10.82
N GLU A 92 -12.71 -0.10 -10.58
CA GLU A 92 -13.67 -0.92 -9.83
C GLU A 92 -13.70 -0.54 -8.34
N LYS A 93 -12.55 -0.23 -7.76
CA LYS A 93 -12.41 0.10 -6.34
C LYS A 93 -12.74 1.55 -6.01
N THR A 94 -12.82 2.41 -7.02
CA THR A 94 -13.14 3.83 -6.87
C THR A 94 -14.45 4.21 -7.56
N SER A 95 -15.43 3.29 -7.59
CA SER A 95 -16.76 3.50 -8.17
C SER A 95 -16.75 4.08 -9.59
N LYS A 96 -15.79 3.63 -10.41
CA LYS A 96 -15.47 4.10 -11.77
C LYS A 96 -15.09 5.58 -11.88
N GLY A 97 -15.00 6.28 -10.75
CA GLY A 97 -14.84 7.72 -10.68
C GLY A 97 -16.15 8.49 -10.71
N GLU A 98 -17.29 7.81 -10.68
CA GLU A 98 -18.63 8.40 -10.77
C GLU A 98 -19.17 8.71 -9.37
N ASP A 99 -19.45 9.99 -9.10
CA ASP A 99 -20.04 10.49 -7.85
C ASP A 99 -19.34 9.98 -6.55
N TYR A 100 -18.04 9.69 -6.61
CA TYR A 100 -17.30 9.08 -5.50
C TYR A 100 -16.26 10.03 -4.92
N TYR A 101 -15.55 10.77 -5.76
CA TYR A 101 -14.53 11.68 -5.30
C TYR A 101 -15.14 12.99 -4.81
N GLN A 102 -14.66 13.49 -3.68
CA GLN A 102 -15.22 14.66 -3.00
C GLN A 102 -14.12 15.65 -2.60
N GLU A 103 -14.38 16.94 -2.76
CA GLU A 103 -13.61 18.05 -2.20
C GLU A 103 -14.57 19.05 -1.54
N GLY A 104 -14.39 19.31 -0.25
CA GLY A 104 -15.37 20.10 0.53
C GLY A 104 -16.78 19.50 0.46
N SER A 105 -17.74 20.30 0.01
CA SER A 105 -19.14 19.88 -0.23
C SER A 105 -19.40 19.40 -1.66
N ASN A 106 -18.43 19.47 -2.56
CA ASN A 106 -18.60 19.11 -3.96
C ASN A 106 -18.22 17.64 -4.18
N VAL A 107 -19.15 16.87 -4.72
CA VAL A 107 -18.88 15.51 -5.21
C VAL A 107 -18.80 15.57 -6.72
N TYR A 108 -17.69 15.07 -7.25
CA TYR A 108 -17.45 15.03 -8.70
C TYR A 108 -18.40 14.04 -9.35
N HIS A 109 -19.15 14.50 -10.35
CA HIS A 109 -20.00 13.61 -11.13
C HIS A 109 -19.18 12.52 -11.82
N GLU A 110 -18.05 12.91 -12.42
CA GLU A 110 -17.05 12.02 -12.97
C GLU A 110 -15.66 12.63 -12.74
N LEU A 111 -14.71 11.83 -12.29
CA LEU A 111 -13.30 12.23 -12.18
C LEU A 111 -12.38 11.04 -12.47
N ALA A 112 -11.44 11.24 -13.38
CA ALA A 112 -10.47 10.22 -13.76
C ALA A 112 -9.60 9.81 -12.55
N VAL A 113 -9.40 8.50 -12.38
CA VAL A 113 -8.64 7.93 -11.25
C VAL A 113 -7.22 8.50 -11.14
N LEU A 114 -6.56 8.78 -12.27
CA LEU A 114 -5.21 9.36 -12.26
C LEU A 114 -5.20 10.79 -11.72
N GLU A 115 -6.23 11.57 -12.04
CA GLU A 115 -6.40 12.93 -11.55
C GLU A 115 -6.78 12.95 -10.06
N ALA A 116 -7.67 12.05 -9.65
CA ALA A 116 -8.00 11.84 -8.24
C ALA A 116 -6.77 11.41 -7.42
N PHE A 117 -5.94 10.51 -7.95
CA PHE A 117 -4.68 10.09 -7.35
C PHE A 117 -3.70 11.27 -7.19
N ARG A 118 -3.58 12.12 -8.21
CA ARG A 118 -2.76 13.34 -8.16
C ARG A 118 -3.24 14.31 -7.07
N LYS A 119 -4.55 14.54 -6.99
CA LYS A 119 -5.17 15.39 -5.96
C LYS A 119 -4.90 14.83 -4.56
N ALA A 120 -5.15 13.55 -4.34
CA ALA A 120 -4.92 12.91 -3.05
C ALA A 120 -3.46 12.96 -2.61
N LEU A 121 -2.50 12.66 -3.51
CA LEU A 121 -1.08 12.79 -3.19
C LEU A 121 -0.65 14.24 -2.96
N THR A 122 -1.26 15.21 -3.64
CA THR A 122 -1.00 16.63 -3.38
C THR A 122 -1.46 17.01 -1.97
N THR A 123 -2.63 16.54 -1.55
CA THR A 123 -3.14 16.73 -0.18
C THR A 123 -2.25 16.07 0.86
N TRP A 124 -1.84 14.82 0.61
CA TRP A 124 -0.87 14.11 1.47
C TRP A 124 0.46 14.86 1.56
N GLY A 125 1.02 15.32 0.45
CA GLY A 125 2.28 16.06 0.43
C GLY A 125 2.21 17.35 1.26
N ARG A 126 1.14 18.13 1.10
CA ARG A 126 0.88 19.32 1.94
C ARG A 126 0.73 18.99 3.42
N TRP A 127 0.11 17.85 3.73
CA TRP A 127 -0.01 17.40 5.10
C TRP A 127 1.35 17.04 5.70
N VAL A 128 2.22 16.36 4.95
CA VAL A 128 3.59 16.03 5.38
C VAL A 128 4.36 17.32 5.69
N GLU A 129 4.35 18.29 4.78
CA GLU A 129 5.04 19.57 4.94
C GLU A 129 4.56 20.37 6.16
N LYS A 130 3.28 20.25 6.50
CA LYS A 130 2.69 20.98 7.60
C LYS A 130 2.89 20.30 8.95
N ASN A 131 2.90 18.97 9.01
CA ASN A 131 2.74 18.22 10.26
C ASN A 131 3.97 17.39 10.66
N VAL A 132 4.85 17.06 9.72
CA VAL A 132 6.02 16.23 10.01
C VAL A 132 7.25 17.10 10.11
N ASN A 133 8.04 16.93 11.18
CA ASN A 133 9.30 17.65 11.35
C ASN A 133 10.44 16.86 10.68
N PRO A 134 11.04 17.34 9.58
CA PRO A 134 12.12 16.64 8.88
C PRO A 134 13.42 16.51 9.68
N GLU A 135 13.61 17.30 10.74
CA GLU A 135 14.78 17.18 11.62
C GLU A 135 14.64 16.03 12.62
N LYS A 136 13.42 15.56 12.88
CA LYS A 136 13.12 14.51 13.85
C LYS A 136 12.65 13.21 13.21
N SER A 137 12.05 13.31 12.02
CA SER A 137 11.32 12.20 11.43
C SER A 137 11.80 11.94 10.00
N LEU A 138 12.16 10.69 9.73
CA LEU A 138 12.50 10.21 8.41
C LEU A 138 11.24 9.76 7.68
N VAL A 139 10.94 10.42 6.56
CA VAL A 139 9.76 10.10 5.74
C VAL A 139 10.17 9.32 4.51
N PHE A 140 9.52 8.17 4.31
CA PHE A 140 9.67 7.31 3.15
C PHE A 140 8.34 7.19 2.42
N PHE A 141 8.41 7.14 1.09
CA PHE A 141 7.29 6.71 0.27
C PHE A 141 7.70 5.46 -0.50
N ARG A 142 7.03 4.35 -0.20
CA ARG A 142 7.22 3.08 -0.89
C ARG A 142 6.33 3.04 -2.13
N ALA A 143 6.97 2.91 -3.29
CA ALA A 143 6.27 2.72 -4.55
C ALA A 143 5.39 1.46 -4.52
N PHE A 144 4.50 1.36 -5.48
CA PHE A 144 3.58 0.23 -5.62
C PHE A 144 3.63 -0.31 -7.05
N LEU A 145 3.19 -1.56 -7.22
CA LEU A 145 2.99 -2.18 -8.52
C LEU A 145 1.52 -2.44 -8.85
N PRO A 146 0.97 -1.87 -9.94
CA PRO A 146 -0.41 -2.08 -10.34
C PRO A 146 -0.81 -3.55 -10.39
N HIS A 147 -2.02 -3.84 -9.91
CA HIS A 147 -2.71 -5.12 -10.12
C HIS A 147 -2.78 -5.47 -11.61
N ILE A 148 -2.99 -4.46 -12.46
CA ILE A 148 -2.99 -4.58 -13.93
C ILE A 148 -1.66 -5.15 -14.46
N SER A 149 -0.52 -4.86 -13.81
CA SER A 149 0.77 -5.41 -14.23
C SER A 149 0.85 -6.91 -13.97
N VAL A 150 0.33 -7.35 -12.83
CA VAL A 150 0.29 -8.78 -12.47
C VAL A 150 -0.72 -9.53 -13.33
N ASP A 151 -1.90 -8.94 -13.57
CA ASP A 151 -2.92 -9.48 -14.48
C ASP A 151 -2.40 -9.67 -15.93
N LEU A 152 -1.60 -8.74 -16.44
CA LEU A 152 -0.96 -8.84 -17.76
C LEU A 152 0.18 -9.87 -17.80
N LEU A 153 0.88 -10.05 -16.67
CA LEU A 153 1.96 -11.04 -16.51
C LEU A 153 1.41 -12.48 -16.40
N CYS A 154 0.24 -12.62 -15.80
CA CYS A 154 -0.46 -13.89 -15.64
C CYS A 154 -1.20 -14.21 -16.93
N SER A 155 -0.56 -14.96 -17.82
CA SER A 155 -1.04 -15.36 -19.15
C SER A 155 -2.55 -15.72 -19.16
N GLY A 156 -3.41 -14.76 -19.56
CA GLY A 156 -4.86 -15.00 -19.70
C GLY A 156 -5.79 -13.78 -19.62
N GLY A 157 -5.38 -12.67 -18.99
CA GLY A 157 -6.21 -11.46 -18.85
C GLY A 157 -6.34 -10.99 -17.41
N GLN A 158 -7.25 -10.05 -17.13
CA GLN A 158 -7.49 -9.58 -15.74
C GLN A 158 -7.84 -10.77 -14.83
N TRP A 159 -7.73 -10.62 -13.51
CA TRP A 159 -8.24 -11.60 -12.53
C TRP A 159 -9.70 -12.02 -12.77
N ASN A 160 -10.50 -11.19 -13.45
CA ASN A 160 -11.87 -11.48 -13.85
C ASN A 160 -12.00 -12.12 -15.26
N SER A 161 -10.91 -12.21 -16.02
CA SER A 161 -10.83 -12.66 -17.42
C SER A 161 -9.86 -13.83 -17.65
N GLY A 162 -9.28 -14.42 -16.61
CA GLY A 162 -8.63 -15.74 -16.69
C GLY A 162 -7.10 -15.76 -16.60
N GLY A 163 -6.44 -14.67 -16.19
CA GLY A 163 -5.02 -14.71 -15.83
C GLY A 163 -4.78 -15.51 -14.55
N ALA A 164 -3.75 -16.36 -14.55
CA ALA A 164 -3.38 -17.21 -13.41
C ALA A 164 -1.90 -17.07 -13.03
N CYS A 165 -1.59 -16.98 -11.73
CA CYS A 165 -0.22 -16.92 -11.19
C CYS A 165 0.25 -18.23 -10.54
N ASP A 166 -0.57 -19.29 -10.51
CA ASP A 166 -0.20 -20.59 -9.92
C ASP A 166 0.90 -21.34 -10.68
N SER A 167 1.03 -21.10 -11.98
CA SER A 167 2.03 -21.76 -12.83
C SER A 167 3.35 -21.00 -12.92
N GLU A 168 3.43 -19.81 -12.30
CA GLU A 168 4.60 -18.94 -12.35
C GLU A 168 5.53 -19.26 -11.19
N ILE A 169 6.65 -19.93 -11.49
CA ILE A 169 7.62 -20.40 -10.49
C ILE A 169 9.00 -19.75 -10.63
N GLU A 170 9.19 -18.91 -11.65
CA GLU A 170 10.44 -18.18 -11.89
C GLU A 170 10.15 -16.69 -12.14
N PRO A 171 11.07 -15.79 -11.75
CA PRO A 171 11.00 -14.40 -12.14
C PRO A 171 11.02 -14.23 -13.66
N ILE A 172 10.54 -13.10 -14.14
CA ILE A 172 10.76 -12.68 -15.53
C ILE A 172 12.26 -12.62 -15.81
N LYS A 173 12.71 -13.29 -16.87
CA LYS A 173 14.09 -13.24 -17.35
C LYS A 173 14.27 -12.34 -18.57
N ASN A 174 13.19 -12.08 -19.30
CA ASN A 174 13.21 -11.28 -20.53
C ASN A 174 12.45 -9.97 -20.33
N GLU A 175 13.15 -8.85 -20.47
CA GLU A 175 12.64 -7.50 -20.24
C GLU A 175 11.47 -7.12 -21.17
N THR A 176 11.30 -7.80 -22.31
CA THR A 176 10.18 -7.51 -23.21
C THR A 176 8.81 -7.84 -22.61
N TYR A 177 8.78 -8.69 -21.58
CA TYR A 177 7.55 -9.02 -20.84
C TYR A 177 7.27 -8.04 -19.69
N LEU A 178 8.18 -7.11 -19.42
CA LEU A 178 7.99 -6.12 -18.37
C LEU A 178 6.98 -5.06 -18.79
N THR A 179 6.26 -4.57 -17.81
CA THR A 179 5.21 -3.60 -18.08
C THR A 179 5.77 -2.18 -18.26
N PRO A 180 5.12 -1.32 -19.06
CA PRO A 180 5.47 0.08 -19.11
C PRO A 180 5.41 0.71 -17.72
N TYR A 181 6.30 1.67 -17.44
CA TYR A 181 6.35 2.30 -16.13
C TYR A 181 5.00 2.98 -15.79
N PRO A 182 4.38 2.67 -14.65
CA PRO A 182 2.99 3.07 -14.39
C PRO A 182 2.82 4.60 -14.36
N PRO A 183 1.78 5.16 -15.02
CA PRO A 183 1.50 6.60 -14.98
C PRO A 183 1.34 7.16 -13.56
N LYS A 184 0.78 6.36 -12.64
CA LYS A 184 0.65 6.73 -11.23
C LYS A 184 2.00 6.98 -10.55
N MET A 185 3.04 6.22 -10.89
CA MET A 185 4.37 6.44 -10.32
C MET A 185 4.99 7.75 -10.84
N LYS A 186 4.74 8.12 -12.10
CA LYS A 186 5.13 9.43 -12.64
C LYS A 186 4.42 10.58 -11.91
N VAL A 187 3.14 10.39 -11.56
CA VAL A 187 2.38 11.36 -10.74
C VAL A 187 3.01 11.50 -9.35
N LEU A 188 3.32 10.38 -8.69
CA LEU A 188 4.02 10.39 -7.41
C LEU A 188 5.35 11.14 -7.50
N GLU A 189 6.20 10.81 -8.46
CA GLU A 189 7.48 11.49 -8.69
C GLU A 189 7.30 12.99 -8.93
N SER A 190 6.25 13.40 -9.65
CA SER A 190 5.93 14.81 -9.86
C SER A 190 5.53 15.52 -8.57
N VAL A 191 4.77 14.85 -7.70
CA VAL A 191 4.39 15.41 -6.38
C VAL A 191 5.62 15.53 -5.50
N LEU A 192 6.44 14.48 -5.40
CA LEU A 192 7.65 14.47 -4.59
C LEU A 192 8.65 15.56 -5.01
N LYS A 193 8.80 15.81 -6.32
CA LYS A 193 9.63 16.91 -6.84
C LYS A 193 9.14 18.30 -6.44
N GLY A 194 7.84 18.44 -6.19
CA GLY A 194 7.21 19.70 -5.78
C GLY A 194 7.21 19.91 -4.27
N MET A 195 7.61 18.91 -3.47
CA MET A 195 7.64 19.00 -2.02
C MET A 195 8.91 19.68 -1.53
N THR A 196 8.76 20.47 -0.48
CA THR A 196 9.85 21.11 0.28
C THR A 196 10.42 20.16 1.34
N THR A 197 9.56 19.37 1.96
CA THR A 197 9.99 18.36 2.96
C THR A 197 10.60 17.16 2.25
N PRO A 198 11.83 16.75 2.61
CA PRO A 198 12.50 15.64 1.95
C PRO A 198 11.76 14.33 2.26
N VAL A 199 11.36 13.63 1.20
CA VAL A 199 10.79 12.28 1.28
C VAL A 199 11.67 11.33 0.48
N THR A 200 12.11 10.26 1.12
CA THR A 200 12.94 9.23 0.47
C THR A 200 12.03 8.30 -0.33
N TYR A 201 12.18 8.31 -1.66
CA TYR A 201 11.38 7.48 -2.55
C TYR A 201 11.99 6.08 -2.69
N LEU A 202 11.29 5.07 -2.20
CA LEU A 202 11.69 3.67 -2.37
C LEU A 202 11.05 3.14 -3.66
N ASN A 203 11.74 3.30 -4.79
CA ASN A 203 11.26 2.84 -6.09
C ASN A 203 11.41 1.32 -6.24
N ILE A 204 10.46 0.59 -5.65
CA ILE A 204 10.37 -0.87 -5.75
C ILE A 204 9.56 -1.35 -6.95
N THR A 205 9.03 -0.45 -7.80
CA THR A 205 8.10 -0.81 -8.88
C THR A 205 8.76 -1.77 -9.87
N ARG A 206 9.91 -1.41 -10.45
CA ARG A 206 10.54 -2.25 -11.48
C ARG A 206 11.07 -3.57 -10.94
N LEU A 207 11.73 -3.57 -9.77
CA LEU A 207 12.27 -4.82 -9.19
C LEU A 207 11.16 -5.83 -8.87
N THR A 208 10.00 -5.32 -8.46
CA THR A 208 8.85 -6.17 -8.13
C THR A 208 8.19 -6.71 -9.40
N ASP A 209 8.32 -6.01 -10.54
CA ASP A 209 7.65 -6.36 -11.82
C ASP A 209 8.21 -7.66 -12.37
N TYR A 210 9.46 -7.96 -12.02
CA TYR A 210 10.09 -9.24 -12.31
C TYR A 210 9.45 -10.42 -11.55
N ARG A 211 8.76 -10.19 -10.43
CA ARG A 211 8.46 -11.22 -9.42
C ARG A 211 7.07 -11.85 -9.57
N LYS A 212 6.67 -12.25 -10.77
CA LYS A 212 5.42 -13.01 -10.97
C LYS A 212 5.33 -14.31 -10.15
N ASP A 213 6.49 -14.85 -9.74
CA ASP A 213 6.65 -16.04 -8.90
C ASP A 213 6.34 -15.82 -7.41
N GLY A 214 6.23 -14.56 -6.96
CA GLY A 214 6.17 -14.23 -5.53
C GLY A 214 4.79 -14.29 -4.88
N HIS A 215 3.75 -14.64 -5.62
CA HIS A 215 2.36 -14.53 -5.19
C HIS A 215 1.84 -15.81 -4.50
N PRO A 216 0.92 -15.71 -3.51
CA PRO A 216 0.31 -16.88 -2.87
C PRO A 216 -0.52 -17.73 -3.83
N SER A 217 -1.11 -17.12 -4.86
CA SER A 217 -1.99 -17.80 -5.82
C SER A 217 -3.09 -18.59 -5.09
N VAL A 218 -3.22 -19.89 -5.33
CA VAL A 218 -4.21 -20.78 -4.69
C VAL A 218 -3.95 -21.02 -3.19
N TYR A 219 -2.75 -20.68 -2.69
CA TYR A 219 -2.32 -20.94 -1.31
C TYR A 219 -2.65 -19.81 -0.33
N ARG A 220 -3.51 -18.87 -0.72
CA ARG A 220 -3.88 -17.70 0.12
C ARG A 220 -4.54 -18.06 1.46
N LYS A 221 -5.09 -19.27 1.60
CA LYS A 221 -5.82 -19.76 2.78
C LYS A 221 -5.40 -21.19 3.10
N GLN A 222 -5.30 -21.50 4.40
CA GLN A 222 -5.05 -22.87 4.89
C GLN A 222 -6.18 -23.85 4.55
N SER A 223 -7.42 -23.36 4.41
CA SER A 223 -8.58 -24.19 4.06
C SER A 223 -9.43 -23.47 3.03
N LEU A 224 -9.53 -24.07 1.84
CA LEU A 224 -10.41 -23.62 0.76
C LEU A 224 -11.80 -24.23 0.94
N SER A 225 -12.84 -23.44 0.64
CA SER A 225 -14.21 -23.97 0.53
C SER A 225 -14.34 -24.94 -0.64
N ASP A 226 -15.36 -25.80 -0.64
CA ASP A 226 -15.57 -26.75 -1.74
C ASP A 226 -15.81 -26.07 -3.10
N LYS A 227 -16.32 -24.84 -3.09
CA LYS A 227 -16.43 -23.99 -4.28
C LYS A 227 -15.07 -23.51 -4.76
N GLU A 228 -14.23 -23.03 -3.85
CA GLU A 228 -12.85 -22.60 -4.17
C GLU A 228 -11.99 -23.76 -4.69
N LYS A 229 -12.15 -24.97 -4.14
CA LYS A 229 -11.47 -26.18 -4.61
C LYS A 229 -11.89 -26.59 -6.03
N LYS A 230 -13.15 -26.39 -6.40
CA LYS A 230 -13.68 -26.73 -7.73
C LYS A 230 -13.22 -25.79 -8.82
N THR A 231 -12.95 -24.52 -8.48
CA THR A 231 -12.47 -23.52 -9.45
C THR A 231 -11.31 -22.70 -8.89
N PRO A 232 -10.14 -23.31 -8.63
CA PRO A 232 -9.02 -22.64 -7.96
C PRO A 232 -8.53 -21.40 -8.71
N LEU A 233 -8.54 -21.45 -10.04
CA LEU A 233 -8.16 -20.35 -10.94
C LEU A 233 -8.99 -19.07 -10.71
N LEU A 234 -10.27 -19.19 -10.32
CA LEU A 234 -11.13 -18.03 -10.05
C LEU A 234 -10.86 -17.37 -8.69
N TYR A 235 -10.08 -18.02 -7.82
CA TYR A 235 -9.89 -17.62 -6.43
C TYR A 235 -8.41 -17.44 -6.06
N GLN A 236 -7.53 -17.36 -7.05
CA GLN A 236 -6.11 -17.10 -6.84
C GLN A 236 -5.88 -15.69 -6.31
N ASP A 237 -4.87 -15.56 -5.46
CA ASP A 237 -4.38 -14.28 -4.99
C ASP A 237 -3.06 -13.93 -5.69
N CYS A 238 -3.17 -13.10 -6.73
CA CYS A 238 -2.03 -12.53 -7.45
C CYS A 238 -1.81 -11.05 -7.04
N SER A 239 -2.38 -10.63 -5.92
CA SER A 239 -2.34 -9.24 -5.45
C SER A 239 -1.44 -9.07 -4.22
N HIS A 240 -1.41 -10.09 -3.37
CA HIS A 240 -0.56 -10.18 -2.20
C HIS A 240 0.71 -10.99 -2.48
N TRP A 241 1.59 -11.05 -1.49
CA TRP A 241 2.90 -11.69 -1.62
C TRP A 241 3.07 -12.76 -0.55
N CYS A 242 3.75 -13.85 -0.92
CA CYS A 242 4.22 -14.84 0.04
C CYS A 242 5.21 -14.22 1.03
N LEU A 243 5.20 -14.74 2.26
CA LEU A 243 6.22 -14.47 3.29
C LEU A 243 6.80 -15.80 3.79
N PRO A 244 8.13 -15.97 3.84
CA PRO A 244 9.15 -15.05 3.33
C PRO A 244 9.07 -14.87 1.80
N GLY A 245 9.52 -13.73 1.28
CA GLY A 245 9.40 -13.42 -0.14
C GLY A 245 9.72 -11.97 -0.53
N VAL A 246 9.06 -11.48 -1.58
CA VAL A 246 9.33 -10.17 -2.20
C VAL A 246 9.27 -8.99 -1.21
N PRO A 247 8.35 -8.95 -0.23
CA PRO A 247 8.33 -7.88 0.76
C PRO A 247 9.58 -7.81 1.65
N ASP A 248 10.32 -8.92 1.80
CA ASP A 248 11.57 -8.93 2.56
C ASP A 248 12.64 -8.09 1.85
N SER A 249 12.76 -8.22 0.52
CA SER A 249 13.65 -7.37 -0.28
C SER A 249 13.27 -5.88 -0.20
N TRP A 250 11.98 -5.55 -0.13
CA TRP A 250 11.56 -4.15 0.08
C TRP A 250 12.00 -3.61 1.44
N ASN A 251 11.96 -4.46 2.47
CA ASN A 251 12.37 -4.11 3.81
C ASN A 251 13.91 -4.03 3.93
N GLU A 252 14.66 -4.84 3.19
CA GLU A 252 16.12 -4.71 3.09
C GLU A 252 16.54 -3.37 2.47
N ILE A 253 15.83 -2.93 1.41
CA ILE A 253 16.07 -1.61 0.79
C ILE A 253 15.76 -0.49 1.80
N LEU A 254 14.63 -0.58 2.50
CA LEU A 254 14.30 0.38 3.57
C LEU A 254 15.38 0.40 4.66
N TYR A 255 15.84 -0.77 5.10
CA TYR A 255 16.89 -0.89 6.11
C TYR A 255 18.21 -0.26 5.65
N ALA A 256 18.64 -0.51 4.41
CA ALA A 256 19.84 0.10 3.85
C ALA A 256 19.73 1.63 3.81
N GLU A 257 18.59 2.17 3.37
CA GLU A 257 18.34 3.61 3.37
C GLU A 257 18.34 4.21 4.79
N LEU A 258 17.76 3.50 5.76
CA LEU A 258 17.78 3.92 7.17
C LEU A 258 19.22 4.00 7.70
N LEU A 259 20.07 3.02 7.41
CA LEU A 259 21.48 3.05 7.82
C LEU A 259 22.22 4.25 7.22
N VAL A 260 22.01 4.53 5.94
CA VAL A 260 22.63 5.68 5.27
C VAL A 260 22.17 6.99 5.91
N LYS A 261 20.88 7.15 6.16
CA LYS A 261 20.30 8.37 6.75
C LYS A 261 20.75 8.57 8.20
N LEU A 262 20.76 7.53 9.01
CA LEU A 262 21.19 7.61 10.41
C LEU A 262 22.69 7.92 10.52
N ASN A 263 23.52 7.36 9.64
CA ASN A 263 24.95 7.70 9.59
C ASN A 263 25.23 9.13 9.10
N GLN A 264 24.27 9.79 8.43
CA GLN A 264 24.37 11.20 8.04
C GLN A 264 23.91 12.16 9.13
N LEU A 265 23.20 11.66 10.15
CA LEU A 265 22.65 12.45 11.27
C LEU A 265 23.54 12.39 12.54
N GLY A 266 24.47 11.44 12.60
CA GLY A 266 25.49 11.33 13.66
C GLY A 266 26.81 11.97 13.28
#